data_AF-A0A2E5Y3U0-F1
#
_entry.id   AF-A0A2E5Y3U0-F1
#
_cell.length_a   1.000
_cell.length_b   1.000
_cell.length_c   1.000
_cell.angle_alpha   90.00
_cell.angle_beta   90.00
_cell.angle_gamma   90.00
#
_symmetry.space_group_name_H-M   'P 1'
#
loop_
_entity.id
_entity.type
_entity.pdbx_description
1 polymer ?
#
loop_
_entity_poly.entity_id
_entity_poly.type
_entity_poly.pdbx_seq_one_letter_code
_entity_poly.pdbx_strand_id
1 'polypeptide(L)'
;MSDKKFTVHVAYEKGHKQQLMAREDIVEMVSTNENTWVFVDSQMVSVEELETIELNDATEIRINPGMVGGAETFTVLVASKAGDEAMLMTKQEISDKLTSNNANWLFVDGQMVDAASIANIDLDQDNVLRLVPSIVGGAEKFTVQITDSTGHTVCEMTKEEITTSAKEANNWVFVDGQMVAASAIADTDLSQATEIRMTRPLVGGL
;
A
#
# COMPACT_ATOMS: atom_id res chain seq x y z
N MET A 1 32.82 17.34 40.94
CA MET A 1 33.71 16.48 40.12
C MET A 1 32.87 16.01 38.96
N SER A 2 33.38 15.98 37.73
CA SER A 2 32.60 15.47 36.61
C SER A 2 32.44 13.96 36.75
N ASP A 3 31.23 13.44 36.60
CA ASP A 3 30.98 12.01 36.66
C ASP A 3 31.77 11.29 35.57
N LYS A 4 32.40 10.17 35.96
CA LYS A 4 33.21 9.36 35.06
C LYS A 4 32.36 8.87 33.90
N LYS A 5 32.84 9.07 32.67
CA LYS A 5 32.15 8.64 31.45
C LYS A 5 32.81 7.41 30.84
N PHE A 6 31.99 6.56 30.24
CA PHE A 6 32.38 5.32 29.58
C PHE A 6 31.99 5.38 28.11
N THR A 7 32.79 4.76 27.24
CA THR A 7 32.40 4.55 25.84
C THR A 7 31.40 3.41 25.79
N VAL A 8 30.19 3.71 25.35
CA VAL A 8 29.07 2.76 25.26
C VAL A 8 28.68 2.58 23.80
N HIS A 9 28.61 1.32 23.36
CA HIS A 9 28.13 0.95 22.04
C HIS A 9 26.63 0.67 22.12
N VAL A 10 25.82 1.55 21.54
CA VAL A 10 24.36 1.41 21.53
C VAL A 10 23.93 0.91 20.15
N ALA A 11 23.18 -0.19 20.12
CA ALA A 11 22.53 -0.67 18.90
C ALA A 11 21.27 0.15 18.57
N TYR A 12 21.06 0.40 17.28
CA TYR A 12 19.93 1.07 16.69
C TYR A 12 19.46 0.28 15.46
N GLU A 13 18.26 0.57 14.96
CA GLU A 13 17.68 -0.06 13.77
C GLU A 13 18.63 -0.09 12.56
N LYS A 14 19.44 0.97 12.39
CA LYS A 14 20.36 1.13 11.24
C LYS A 14 21.83 0.82 11.55
N GLY A 15 22.12 0.17 12.68
CA GLY A 15 23.48 -0.21 13.08
C GLY A 15 23.86 0.25 14.49
N HIS A 16 25.15 0.45 14.77
CA HIS A 16 25.63 0.81 16.10
C HIS A 16 26.19 2.24 16.15
N LYS A 17 26.03 2.90 17.29
CA LYS A 17 26.65 4.21 17.58
C LYS A 17 27.40 4.14 18.91
N GLN A 18 28.60 4.70 18.94
CA GLN A 18 29.35 4.90 20.18
C GLN A 18 28.98 6.23 20.84
N GLN A 19 28.80 6.22 22.16
CA GLN A 19 28.45 7.39 22.96
C GLN A 19 29.24 7.41 24.26
N LEU A 20 29.56 8.60 24.76
CA LEU A 20 30.16 8.77 26.09
C LEU A 20 29.06 9.05 27.11
N MET A 21 28.85 8.12 28.04
CA MET A 21 27.77 8.16 29.01
C MET A 21 28.30 8.03 30.43
N ALA A 22 27.71 8.75 31.39
CA ALA A 22 27.95 8.49 32.81
C ALA A 22 27.18 7.22 33.23
N ARG A 23 27.58 6.59 34.34
CA ARG A 23 26.90 5.37 34.84
C ARG A 23 25.39 5.57 35.01
N GLU A 24 24.99 6.71 35.58
CA GLU A 24 23.58 7.05 35.79
C GLU A 24 22.80 7.08 34.47
N ASP A 25 23.36 7.69 33.42
CA ASP A 25 22.75 7.73 32.08
C ASP A 25 22.57 6.32 31.48
N ILE A 26 23.53 5.41 31.73
CA ILE A 26 23.48 4.02 31.24
C ILE A 26 22.36 3.27 31.97
N VAL A 27 22.29 3.38 33.29
CA VAL A 27 21.25 2.74 34.13
C VAL A 27 19.87 3.27 33.76
N GLU A 28 19.72 4.58 33.59
CA GLU A 28 18.46 5.20 33.16
C GLU A 28 18.03 4.69 31.77
N MET A 29 18.96 4.64 30.82
CA MET A 29 18.68 4.13 29.47
C MET A 29 18.21 2.68 29.49
N VAL A 30 18.84 1.80 30.26
CA VAL A 30 18.45 0.38 30.33
C VAL A 30 17.12 0.21 31.07
N SER A 31 16.91 0.95 32.16
CA SER A 31 15.70 0.85 32.99
C SER A 31 14.44 1.41 32.33
N THR A 32 14.59 2.45 31.50
CA THR A 32 13.46 3.10 30.82
C THR A 32 12.98 2.32 29.60
N ASN A 33 13.82 1.46 29.02
CA ASN A 33 13.51 0.73 27.79
C ASN A 33 13.34 -0.76 28.07
N GLU A 34 12.09 -1.24 28.07
CA GLU A 34 11.78 -2.67 28.20
C GLU A 34 12.53 -3.51 27.14
N ASN A 35 12.85 -4.75 27.48
CA ASN A 35 13.61 -5.70 26.64
C ASN A 35 15.04 -5.26 26.25
N THR A 36 15.63 -4.28 26.94
CA THR A 36 17.02 -3.87 26.72
C THR A 36 18.00 -4.79 27.43
N TRP A 37 18.98 -5.29 26.68
CA TRP A 37 20.12 -6.03 27.23
C TRP A 37 21.35 -5.14 27.31
N VAL A 38 22.02 -5.17 28.46
CA VAL A 38 23.32 -4.54 28.65
C VAL A 38 24.38 -5.61 28.84
N PHE A 39 25.50 -5.43 28.14
CA PHE A 39 26.68 -6.26 28.23
C PHE A 39 27.84 -5.44 28.75
N VAL A 40 28.55 -5.97 29.74
CA VAL A 40 29.81 -5.44 30.27
C VAL A 40 30.89 -6.50 30.01
N ASP A 41 31.91 -6.15 29.23
CA ASP A 41 33.00 -7.06 28.82
C ASP A 41 32.47 -8.40 28.25
N SER A 42 31.47 -8.28 27.35
CA SER A 42 30.75 -9.40 26.71
C SER A 42 29.91 -10.29 27.64
N GLN A 43 29.76 -9.94 28.91
CA GLN A 43 28.84 -10.62 29.83
C GLN A 43 27.56 -9.81 29.97
N MET A 44 26.41 -10.46 29.83
CA MET A 44 25.12 -9.84 30.09
C MET A 44 24.98 -9.61 31.60
N VAL A 45 24.60 -8.39 32.00
CA VAL A 45 24.42 -8.02 33.40
C VAL A 45 23.01 -7.45 33.62
N SER A 46 22.48 -7.58 34.83
CA SER A 46 21.23 -6.93 35.22
C SER A 46 21.43 -5.43 35.48
N VAL A 47 20.33 -4.69 35.63
CA VAL A 47 20.39 -3.26 36.01
C VAL A 47 21.00 -3.10 37.41
N GLU A 48 20.60 -3.95 38.36
CA GLU A 48 21.11 -3.93 39.73
C GLU A 48 22.61 -4.26 39.79
N GLU A 49 23.07 -5.19 38.94
CA GLU A 49 24.49 -5.49 38.78
C GLU A 49 25.25 -4.31 38.17
N LEU A 50 24.69 -3.65 37.16
CA LEU A 50 25.29 -2.49 36.49
C LEU A 50 25.52 -1.30 37.45
N GLU A 51 24.65 -1.11 38.44
CA GLU A 51 24.80 -0.06 39.46
C GLU A 51 26.06 -0.27 40.32
N THR A 52 26.46 -1.51 40.55
CA THR A 52 27.48 -1.89 41.54
C THR A 52 28.75 -2.46 40.96
N ILE A 53 28.73 -2.99 39.73
CA ILE A 53 29.89 -3.59 39.07
C ILE A 53 31.05 -2.59 38.95
N GLU A 54 32.29 -3.07 39.06
CA GLU A 54 33.46 -2.23 38.85
C GLU A 54 33.63 -1.94 37.35
N LEU A 55 33.73 -0.65 37.00
CA LEU A 55 33.95 -0.21 35.62
C LEU A 55 35.26 0.60 35.55
N ASN A 56 36.09 0.29 34.56
CA ASN A 56 37.34 1.00 34.30
C ASN A 56 37.36 1.56 32.86
N ASP A 57 38.45 2.22 32.48
CA ASP A 57 38.53 2.92 31.18
C ASP A 57 38.65 1.96 29.98
N ALA A 58 39.03 0.70 30.24
CA ALA A 58 39.10 -0.36 29.25
C ALA A 58 37.81 -1.21 29.18
N THR A 59 36.86 -0.99 30.09
CA THR A 59 35.61 -1.74 30.12
C THR A 59 34.77 -1.46 28.87
N GLU A 60 34.39 -2.52 28.17
CA GLU A 60 33.49 -2.45 27.04
C GLU A 60 32.04 -2.55 27.50
N ILE A 61 31.24 -1.53 27.19
CA ILE A 61 29.80 -1.53 27.49
C ILE A 61 29.05 -1.55 26.15
N ARG A 62 28.18 -2.55 25.98
CA ARG A 62 27.25 -2.63 24.84
C ARG A 62 25.82 -2.62 25.35
N ILE A 63 24.99 -1.73 24.81
CA ILE A 63 23.55 -1.71 25.03
C ILE A 63 22.90 -2.18 23.74
N ASN A 64 22.18 -3.28 23.83
CA ASN A 64 21.29 -3.76 22.80
C ASN A 64 19.88 -3.54 23.31
N PRO A 65 19.22 -2.42 22.94
CA PRO A 65 17.79 -2.30 23.13
C PRO A 65 17.13 -3.53 22.52
N GLY A 66 16.02 -3.97 23.11
CA GLY A 66 15.21 -5.01 22.50
C GLY A 66 14.92 -4.58 21.08
N MET A 67 15.61 -5.18 20.11
CA MET A 67 15.25 -5.05 18.72
C MET A 67 13.94 -5.81 18.62
N VAL A 68 12.83 -5.13 18.91
CA VAL A 68 11.58 -5.44 18.25
C VAL A 68 11.97 -5.35 16.78
N GLY A 69 12.16 -6.51 16.15
CA GLY A 69 12.29 -6.57 14.70
C GLY A 69 11.18 -5.67 14.17
N GLY A 70 11.52 -4.76 13.25
CA GLY A 70 10.54 -3.80 12.70
C GLY A 70 9.21 -4.51 12.49
N ALA A 71 8.12 -3.83 12.86
CA ALA A 71 6.78 -4.41 12.99
C ALA A 71 6.56 -5.60 12.05
N GLU A 72 6.16 -6.76 12.60
CA GLU A 72 6.08 -8.02 11.87
C GLU A 72 5.45 -7.81 10.49
N THR A 73 6.19 -8.22 9.45
CA THR A 73 5.76 -8.10 8.06
C THR A 73 5.41 -9.45 7.49
N PHE A 74 4.44 -9.44 6.59
CA PHE A 74 3.92 -10.60 5.88
C PHE A 74 4.10 -10.38 4.38
N THR A 75 4.36 -11.46 3.64
CA THR A 75 4.33 -11.40 2.17
C THR A 75 2.87 -11.37 1.72
N VAL A 76 2.47 -10.26 1.10
CA VAL A 76 1.12 -10.04 0.57
C VAL A 76 1.18 -10.03 -0.94
N LEU A 77 0.40 -10.88 -1.59
CA LEU A 77 0.20 -10.88 -3.04
C LEU A 77 -0.84 -9.80 -3.39
N VAL A 78 -0.38 -8.70 -3.98
CA VAL A 78 -1.24 -7.60 -4.42
C VAL A 78 -1.62 -7.82 -5.88
N ALA A 79 -2.90 -8.05 -6.14
CA ALA A 79 -3.39 -8.28 -7.49
C ALA A 79 -3.28 -7.00 -8.34
N SER A 80 -2.73 -7.13 -9.55
CA SER A 80 -2.65 -6.05 -10.54
C SER A 80 -3.08 -6.51 -11.93
N LYS A 81 -3.21 -5.57 -12.88
CA LYS A 81 -3.50 -5.89 -14.28
C LYS A 81 -2.40 -6.75 -14.94
N ALA A 82 -1.17 -6.73 -14.41
CA ALA A 82 -0.04 -7.50 -14.92
C ALA A 82 0.11 -8.87 -14.23
N GLY A 83 -0.76 -9.20 -13.27
CA GLY A 83 -0.62 -10.34 -12.36
C GLY A 83 -0.35 -9.89 -10.92
N ASP A 84 -0.20 -10.85 -10.02
CA ASP A 84 0.08 -10.57 -8.61
C ASP A 84 1.53 -10.08 -8.42
N GLU A 85 1.69 -9.06 -7.58
CA GLU A 85 2.98 -8.56 -7.11
C GLU A 85 3.12 -8.86 -5.62
N ALA A 86 4.24 -9.47 -5.22
CA ALA A 86 4.52 -9.74 -3.81
C ALA A 86 5.09 -8.48 -3.13
N MET A 87 4.48 -8.06 -2.03
CA MET A 87 4.91 -6.92 -1.21
C MET A 87 5.01 -7.34 0.26
N LEU A 88 5.99 -6.81 0.98
CA LEU A 88 6.05 -6.95 2.44
C LEU A 88 5.20 -5.86 3.08
N MET A 89 4.26 -6.25 3.94
CA MET A 89 3.36 -5.33 4.65
C MET A 89 3.16 -5.77 6.09
N THR A 90 3.03 -4.82 7.00
CA THR A 90 2.56 -5.01 8.37
C THR A 90 1.04 -5.25 8.41
N LYS A 91 0.53 -5.85 9.49
CA LYS A 91 -0.94 -5.95 9.72
C LYS A 91 -1.63 -4.57 9.65
N GLN A 92 -0.97 -3.53 10.15
CA GLN A 92 -1.51 -2.16 10.11
C GLN A 92 -1.62 -1.65 8.67
N GLU A 93 -0.58 -1.80 7.84
CA GLU A 93 -0.62 -1.38 6.44
C GLU A 93 -1.68 -2.15 5.65
N ILE A 94 -1.87 -3.44 5.92
CA ILE A 94 -2.96 -4.23 5.32
C ILE A 94 -4.33 -3.65 5.72
N SER A 95 -4.54 -3.35 7.00
CA SER A 95 -5.78 -2.73 7.50
C SER A 95 -6.04 -1.36 6.87
N ASP A 96 -5.01 -0.53 6.73
CA ASP A 96 -5.10 0.79 6.10
C ASP A 96 -5.46 0.67 4.61
N LYS A 97 -4.90 -0.33 3.92
CA LYS A 97 -5.28 -0.63 2.53
C LYS A 97 -6.74 -1.07 2.42
N LEU A 98 -7.27 -1.84 3.37
CA LEU A 98 -8.67 -2.28 3.33
C LEU A 98 -9.67 -1.15 3.61
N THR A 99 -9.28 -0.18 4.42
CA THR A 99 -10.13 0.97 4.79
C THR A 99 -10.04 2.14 3.79
N SER A 100 -9.03 2.15 2.94
CA SER A 100 -8.88 3.15 1.88
C SER A 100 -10.06 3.13 0.88
N ASN A 101 -10.41 4.28 0.30
CA ASN A 101 -11.55 4.53 -0.63
C ASN A 101 -11.65 3.65 -1.90
N ASN A 102 -10.82 2.61 -2.04
CA ASN A 102 -10.73 1.72 -3.18
C ASN A 102 -11.30 0.31 -2.93
N ALA A 103 -12.07 0.10 -1.85
CA ALA A 103 -12.80 -1.14 -1.51
C ALA A 103 -11.98 -2.43 -1.76
N ASN A 104 -10.75 -2.45 -1.27
CA ASN A 104 -9.88 -3.62 -1.42
C ASN A 104 -10.46 -4.82 -0.64
N TRP A 105 -10.26 -6.02 -1.17
CA TRP A 105 -10.57 -7.27 -0.49
C TRP A 105 -9.28 -7.95 -0.04
N LEU A 106 -9.27 -8.49 1.17
CA LEU A 106 -8.20 -9.35 1.65
C LEU A 106 -8.68 -10.78 1.65
N PHE A 107 -7.83 -11.68 1.18
CA PHE A 107 -7.98 -13.12 1.34
C PHE A 107 -6.82 -13.63 2.20
N VAL A 108 -7.14 -14.42 3.22
CA VAL A 108 -6.18 -15.17 4.05
C VAL A 108 -6.48 -16.65 3.82
N ASP A 109 -5.52 -17.37 3.25
CA ASP A 109 -5.68 -18.79 2.86
C ASP A 109 -6.93 -19.07 2.01
N GLY A 110 -7.28 -18.11 1.15
CA GLY A 110 -8.44 -18.17 0.27
C GLY A 110 -9.77 -17.77 0.90
N GLN A 111 -9.81 -17.46 2.20
CA GLN A 111 -11.00 -16.94 2.86
C GLN A 111 -10.99 -15.41 2.90
N MET A 112 -12.12 -14.80 2.54
CA MET A 112 -12.25 -13.34 2.55
C MET A 112 -12.31 -12.82 3.99
N VAL A 113 -11.53 -11.78 4.26
CA VAL A 113 -11.39 -11.14 5.57
C VAL A 113 -11.60 -9.63 5.42
N ASP A 114 -12.39 -9.05 6.32
CA ASP A 114 -12.60 -7.60 6.37
C ASP A 114 -11.57 -6.87 7.26
N ALA A 115 -11.55 -5.55 7.17
CA ALA A 115 -10.61 -4.70 7.91
C ALA A 115 -10.79 -4.78 9.44
N ALA A 116 -11.98 -5.08 9.94
CA ALA A 116 -12.20 -5.19 11.39
C ALA A 116 -11.72 -6.55 11.93
N SER A 117 -11.75 -7.58 11.09
CA SER A 117 -11.42 -8.95 11.45
C SER A 117 -9.92 -9.21 11.41
N ILE A 118 -9.17 -8.56 10.50
CA ILE A 118 -7.72 -8.78 10.36
C ILE A 118 -6.93 -8.49 11.64
N ALA A 119 -7.39 -7.54 12.47
CA ALA A 119 -6.75 -7.22 13.75
C ALA A 119 -6.81 -8.38 14.76
N ASN A 120 -7.81 -9.26 14.64
CA ASN A 120 -8.06 -10.38 15.56
C ASN A 120 -7.64 -11.73 14.98
N ILE A 121 -7.13 -11.76 13.74
CA ILE A 121 -6.63 -12.98 13.11
C ILE A 121 -5.17 -13.15 13.49
N ASP A 122 -4.84 -14.33 14.01
CA ASP A 122 -3.45 -14.77 14.13
C ASP A 122 -2.92 -15.05 12.72
N LEU A 123 -1.84 -14.35 12.37
CA LEU A 123 -1.14 -14.53 11.12
C LEU A 123 0.26 -15.03 11.45
N ASP A 124 0.76 -15.92 10.62
CA ASP A 124 2.12 -16.39 10.60
C ASP A 124 2.72 -16.27 9.19
N GLN A 125 3.95 -16.74 9.02
CA GLN A 125 4.68 -16.66 7.74
C GLN A 125 4.22 -17.71 6.71
N ASP A 126 3.43 -18.70 7.11
CA ASP A 126 2.92 -19.76 6.24
C ASP A 126 1.55 -19.38 5.62
N ASN A 127 0.82 -18.43 6.21
CA ASN A 127 -0.41 -17.92 5.62
C ASN A 127 -0.18 -17.31 4.24
N VAL A 128 -1.10 -17.59 3.31
CA VAL A 128 -1.16 -16.96 1.99
C VAL A 128 -2.09 -15.75 2.05
N LEU A 129 -1.51 -14.55 2.01
CA LEU A 129 -2.26 -13.30 1.97
C LEU A 129 -2.38 -12.80 0.53
N ARG A 130 -3.60 -12.53 0.08
CA ARG A 130 -3.86 -11.88 -1.21
C ARG A 130 -4.72 -10.64 -1.02
N LEU A 131 -4.16 -9.48 -1.35
CA LEU A 131 -4.87 -8.22 -1.42
C LEU A 131 -5.36 -8.01 -2.86
N VAL A 132 -6.67 -8.02 -3.05
CA VAL A 132 -7.30 -7.78 -4.33
C VAL A 132 -7.87 -6.37 -4.30
N PRO A 133 -7.31 -5.42 -5.07
CA PRO A 133 -7.97 -4.13 -5.25
C PRO A 133 -9.39 -4.37 -5.76
N SER A 134 -10.36 -3.56 -5.34
CA SER A 134 -11.72 -3.73 -5.87
C SER A 134 -11.63 -3.76 -7.39
N ILE A 135 -12.06 -4.87 -7.99
CA ILE A 135 -12.29 -4.91 -9.42
C ILE A 135 -13.51 -4.01 -9.60
N VAL A 136 -13.27 -2.71 -9.82
CA VAL A 136 -14.14 -1.97 -10.72
C VAL A 136 -14.04 -2.76 -12.01
N GLY A 137 -15.00 -3.66 -12.24
CA GLY A 137 -15.13 -4.38 -13.49
C GLY A 137 -14.93 -3.32 -14.56
N GLY A 138 -13.87 -3.48 -15.38
CA GLY A 138 -13.42 -2.40 -16.25
C GLY A 138 -14.64 -1.80 -16.92
N ALA A 139 -14.81 -0.48 -16.79
CA ALA A 139 -16.06 0.19 -17.18
C ALA A 139 -16.55 -0.37 -18.51
N GLU A 140 -17.82 -0.78 -18.55
CA GLU A 140 -18.41 -1.47 -19.70
C GLU A 140 -18.05 -0.72 -20.99
N LYS A 141 -17.43 -1.45 -21.92
CA LYS A 141 -17.01 -0.92 -23.20
C LYS A 141 -17.92 -1.41 -24.30
N PHE A 142 -18.13 -0.54 -25.28
CA PHE A 142 -18.94 -0.79 -26.44
C PHE A 142 -18.08 -0.60 -27.70
N THR A 143 -18.31 -1.45 -28.70
CA THR A 143 -17.74 -1.28 -30.02
C THR A 143 -18.41 -0.10 -30.71
N VAL A 144 -17.62 0.94 -31.02
CA VAL A 144 -18.09 2.19 -31.64
C VAL A 144 -17.43 2.37 -32.99
N GLN A 145 -18.24 2.65 -34.01
CA GLN A 145 -17.77 3.08 -35.33
C GLN A 145 -17.65 4.60 -35.36
N ILE A 146 -16.46 5.15 -35.63
CA ILE A 146 -16.22 6.58 -35.78
C ILE A 146 -16.00 6.91 -37.24
N THR A 147 -16.82 7.80 -37.81
CA THR A 147 -16.64 8.24 -39.21
C THR A 147 -15.33 8.97 -39.43
N ASP A 148 -14.61 8.56 -40.46
CA ASP A 148 -13.37 9.20 -40.92
C ASP A 148 -13.25 9.17 -42.45
N SER A 149 -12.12 9.61 -42.99
CA SER A 149 -11.89 9.68 -44.44
C SER A 149 -11.83 8.32 -45.15
N THR A 150 -11.78 7.21 -44.41
CA THR A 150 -11.80 5.84 -44.95
C THR A 150 -13.18 5.20 -44.91
N GLY A 151 -14.19 5.93 -44.41
CA GLY A 151 -15.52 5.41 -44.11
C GLY A 151 -15.73 5.48 -42.60
N HIS A 152 -15.24 4.46 -41.88
CA HIS A 152 -15.26 4.44 -40.42
C HIS A 152 -14.06 3.67 -39.85
N THR A 153 -13.56 4.11 -38.72
CA THR A 153 -12.71 3.34 -37.80
C THR A 153 -13.54 2.71 -36.71
N VAL A 154 -13.06 1.61 -36.12
CA VAL A 154 -13.74 0.89 -35.02
C VAL A 154 -12.86 0.94 -33.79
N CYS A 155 -13.43 1.30 -32.64
CA CYS A 155 -12.75 1.30 -31.35
C CYS A 155 -13.69 0.93 -30.20
N GLU A 156 -13.10 0.55 -29.06
CA GLU A 156 -13.82 0.24 -27.83
C GLU A 156 -13.89 1.47 -26.91
N MET A 157 -15.09 1.93 -26.57
CA MET A 157 -15.31 3.12 -25.75
C MET A 157 -16.30 2.84 -24.60
N THR A 158 -16.06 3.44 -23.45
CA THR A 158 -17.01 3.51 -22.33
C THR A 158 -18.12 4.53 -22.61
N LYS A 159 -19.25 4.45 -21.90
CA LYS A 159 -20.30 5.49 -21.95
C LYS A 159 -19.76 6.90 -21.69
N GLU A 160 -18.80 7.03 -20.79
CA GLU A 160 -18.16 8.31 -20.47
C GLU A 160 -17.35 8.82 -21.67
N GLU A 161 -16.52 7.98 -22.29
CA GLU A 161 -15.75 8.35 -23.48
C GLU A 161 -16.66 8.73 -24.66
N ILE A 162 -17.76 8.00 -24.88
CA ILE A 162 -18.75 8.32 -25.92
C ILE A 162 -19.39 9.69 -25.62
N THR A 163 -19.78 9.94 -24.37
CA THR A 163 -20.38 11.20 -23.92
C THR A 163 -19.43 12.38 -24.10
N THR A 164 -18.17 12.22 -23.70
CA THR A 164 -17.12 13.24 -23.84
C THR A 164 -16.86 13.53 -25.32
N SER A 165 -16.69 12.49 -26.15
CA SER A 165 -16.50 12.66 -27.59
C SER A 165 -17.71 13.34 -28.27
N ALA A 166 -18.93 13.04 -27.84
CA ALA A 166 -20.14 13.71 -28.36
C ALA A 166 -20.20 15.21 -28.00
N LYS A 167 -19.77 15.57 -26.78
CA LYS A 167 -19.78 16.97 -26.31
C LYS A 167 -18.62 17.79 -26.85
N GLU A 168 -17.40 17.28 -26.77
CA GLU A 168 -16.17 18.04 -27.05
C GLU A 168 -15.82 18.06 -28.54
N ALA A 169 -15.97 16.93 -29.22
CA ALA A 169 -15.75 16.85 -30.66
C ALA A 169 -17.03 17.15 -31.48
N ASN A 170 -18.12 17.52 -30.80
CA ASN A 170 -19.44 17.82 -31.35
C ASN A 170 -19.98 16.69 -32.24
N ASN A 171 -19.63 15.43 -31.95
CA ASN A 171 -20.06 14.28 -32.73
C ASN A 171 -21.53 13.94 -32.44
N TRP A 172 -22.26 13.57 -33.49
CA TRP A 172 -23.57 12.94 -33.35
C TRP A 172 -23.40 11.46 -33.04
N VAL A 173 -24.14 10.98 -32.04
CA VAL A 173 -24.15 9.57 -31.62
C VAL A 173 -25.43 8.93 -32.14
N PHE A 174 -25.27 7.79 -32.79
CA PHE A 174 -26.36 6.94 -33.27
C PHE A 174 -26.27 5.58 -32.58
N VAL A 175 -27.40 5.10 -32.08
CA VAL A 175 -27.56 3.76 -31.52
C VAL A 175 -28.64 3.07 -32.36
N ASP A 176 -28.28 1.99 -33.03
CA ASP A 176 -29.14 1.25 -33.98
C ASP A 176 -29.84 2.18 -35.00
N GLY A 177 -29.10 3.17 -35.49
CA GLY A 177 -29.58 4.16 -36.47
C GLY A 177 -30.41 5.31 -35.89
N GLN A 178 -30.70 5.33 -34.59
CA GLN A 178 -31.40 6.43 -33.93
C GLN A 178 -30.42 7.39 -33.27
N MET A 179 -30.59 8.70 -33.51
CA MET A 179 -29.73 9.71 -32.90
C MET A 179 -30.02 9.84 -31.40
N VAL A 180 -28.98 9.72 -30.58
CA VAL A 180 -29.04 9.84 -29.12
C VAL A 180 -28.31 11.11 -28.69
N ALA A 181 -28.97 11.95 -27.89
CA ALA A 181 -28.35 13.15 -27.35
C ALA A 181 -27.25 12.80 -26.36
N ALA A 182 -26.15 13.58 -26.36
CA ALA A 182 -25.02 13.33 -25.47
C ALA A 182 -25.40 13.27 -23.98
N SER A 183 -26.40 14.05 -23.55
CA SER A 183 -26.91 14.04 -22.18
C SER A 183 -27.70 12.78 -21.82
N ALA A 184 -28.20 12.03 -22.79
CA ALA A 184 -29.02 10.84 -22.59
C ALA A 184 -28.22 9.53 -22.63
N ILE A 185 -26.94 9.58 -23.03
CA ILE A 185 -26.09 8.38 -23.20
C ILE A 185 -25.91 7.61 -21.89
N ALA A 186 -25.80 8.31 -20.75
CA ALA A 186 -25.66 7.67 -19.45
C ALA A 186 -26.85 6.73 -19.14
N ASP A 187 -28.06 7.19 -19.45
CA ASP A 187 -29.33 6.50 -19.18
C ASP A 187 -29.76 5.56 -20.33
N THR A 188 -29.14 5.67 -21.51
CA THR A 188 -29.44 4.81 -22.65
C THR A 188 -28.86 3.41 -22.39
N ASP A 189 -29.68 2.37 -22.52
CA ASP A 189 -29.17 1.00 -22.50
C ASP A 189 -28.43 0.71 -23.80
N LEU A 190 -27.10 0.62 -23.71
CA LEU A 190 -26.23 0.31 -24.84
C LEU A 190 -25.86 -1.18 -24.89
N SER A 191 -26.21 -1.97 -23.87
CA SER A 191 -25.85 -3.39 -23.77
C SER A 191 -26.52 -4.25 -24.86
N GLN A 192 -27.65 -3.78 -25.38
CA GLN A 192 -28.42 -4.43 -26.45
C GLN A 192 -28.18 -3.79 -27.82
N ALA A 193 -27.36 -2.74 -27.91
CA ALA A 193 -27.10 -2.06 -29.17
C ALA A 193 -26.37 -2.99 -30.13
N THR A 194 -26.92 -3.17 -31.33
CA THR A 194 -26.24 -3.93 -32.39
C THR A 194 -25.20 -3.05 -33.09
N GLU A 195 -25.46 -1.75 -33.17
CA GLU A 195 -24.56 -0.76 -33.74
C GLU A 195 -24.54 0.53 -32.94
N ILE A 196 -23.33 1.01 -32.62
CA ILE A 196 -23.10 2.37 -32.13
C ILE A 196 -22.19 3.08 -33.12
N ARG A 197 -22.65 4.22 -33.63
CA ARG A 197 -21.92 5.03 -34.62
C ARG A 197 -21.80 6.47 -34.17
N MET A 198 -20.60 7.02 -34.26
CA MET A 198 -20.29 8.43 -34.03
C MET A 198 -19.90 9.10 -35.33
N THR A 199 -20.59 10.17 -35.69
CA THR A 199 -20.35 10.91 -36.93
C THR A 199 -20.11 12.38 -36.63
N ARG A 200 -19.13 12.99 -37.29
CA ARG A 200 -19.01 14.46 -37.27
C ARG A 200 -20.23 15.07 -37.95
N PRO A 201 -20.75 16.20 -37.45
CA PRO A 201 -21.86 16.90 -38.07
C PRO A 201 -21.46 17.32 -39.48
N LEU A 202 -22.39 17.17 -40.42
CA LEU A 202 -22.20 17.67 -41.78
C LEU A 202 -22.17 19.20 -41.71
N VAL A 203 -20.98 19.78 -41.84
CA VAL A 203 -20.86 21.20 -42.16
C VAL A 203 -21.28 21.37 -43.62
N GLY A 204 -22.52 21.83 -43.84
CA GLY A 204 -22.93 22.32 -45.15
C GLY A 204 -21.95 23.39 -45.59
N GLY A 205 -21.39 23.23 -46.80
CA GLY A 205 -20.45 24.20 -47.38
C GLY A 205 -21.03 25.62 -47.37
N LEU A 206 -20.13 26.59 -47.14
CA LEU A 206 -20.37 28.03 -47.28
C LEU A 206 -21.08 28.38 -48.59
#